data_AF-C4JAF8-F1
#
_entry.id   AF-C4JAF8-F1
#
_cell.length_a   1.000
_cell.length_b   1.000
_cell.length_c   1.000
_cell.angle_alpha   90.00
_cell.angle_beta   90.00
_cell.angle_gamma   90.00
#
_symmetry.space_group_name_H-M   'P 1'
#
loop_
_entity.id
_entity.type
_entity.pdbx_description
1 polymer ?
#
loop_
_entity_poly.entity_id
_entity_poly.type
_entity_poly.pdbx_seq_one_letter_code
_entity_poly.pdbx_strand_id
1 'polypeptide(L)'
;MSDPERIKRAVNEYTCNALVLKANQVGTVTEAIEVVKQAKDAHWGVMVSHRSGDTEDSFIADLAVGASAGQIKAGAPCRGECLTNYNQLLRIEGELGSEGVYAGENWRTVNTS
;
A
#
# COMPACT_ATOMS: atom_id res chain seq x y z
N MET A 1 -2.34 -7.87 7.05
CA MET A 1 -1.80 -9.21 7.33
C MET A 1 -1.20 -9.67 6.01
N SER A 2 0.11 -9.82 5.93
CA SER A 2 0.81 -9.95 4.63
C SER A 2 1.33 -11.38 4.38
N ASP A 3 0.67 -12.39 4.97
CA ASP A 3 1.05 -13.80 4.89
C ASP A 3 0.27 -14.47 3.74
N PRO A 4 0.93 -15.02 2.71
CA PRO A 4 0.26 -15.58 1.53
C PRO A 4 -0.75 -16.69 1.86
N GLU A 5 -0.43 -17.58 2.79
CA GLU A 5 -1.32 -18.70 3.14
C GLU A 5 -2.56 -18.20 3.88
N ARG A 6 -2.40 -17.18 4.73
CA ARG A 6 -3.54 -16.54 5.38
C ARG A 6 -4.41 -15.76 4.41
N ILE A 7 -3.81 -15.14 3.38
CA ILE A 7 -4.54 -14.43 2.33
C ILE A 7 -5.39 -15.44 1.54
N LYS A 8 -4.79 -16.53 1.06
CA LYS A 8 -5.52 -17.60 0.34
C LYS A 8 -6.70 -18.12 1.16
N ARG A 9 -6.48 -18.42 2.44
CA ARG A 9 -7.56 -18.85 3.34
C ARG A 9 -8.64 -17.78 3.47
N ALA A 10 -8.25 -16.53 3.70
CA ALA A 10 -9.20 -15.44 3.89
C ALA A 10 -10.02 -15.11 2.63
N VAL A 11 -9.45 -15.31 1.43
CA VAL A 11 -10.16 -15.27 0.15
C VAL A 11 -11.19 -16.40 0.05
N ASN A 12 -10.79 -17.64 0.35
CA ASN A 12 -11.68 -18.81 0.30
C ASN A 12 -12.83 -18.72 1.31
N GLU A 13 -12.57 -18.16 2.49
CA GLU A 13 -13.53 -18.01 3.58
C GLU A 13 -14.32 -16.69 3.51
N TYR A 14 -14.06 -15.83 2.51
CA TYR A 14 -14.71 -14.51 2.35
C TYR A 14 -14.67 -13.62 3.60
N THR A 15 -13.54 -13.62 4.33
CA THR A 15 -13.45 -12.99 5.65
C THR A 15 -13.11 -11.49 5.63
N CYS A 16 -12.55 -11.00 4.53
CA CYS A 16 -12.27 -9.58 4.32
C CYS A 16 -12.22 -9.25 2.81
N ASN A 17 -12.00 -7.97 2.49
CA ASN A 17 -11.98 -7.44 1.13
C ASN A 17 -10.84 -6.44 0.89
N ALA A 18 -9.89 -6.37 1.81
CA ALA A 18 -8.74 -5.49 1.73
C ALA A 18 -7.53 -6.07 2.47
N LEU A 19 -6.36 -5.91 1.86
CA LEU A 19 -5.06 -6.27 2.41
C LEU A 19 -4.43 -5.05 3.07
N VAL A 20 -4.07 -5.18 4.36
CA VAL A 20 -3.12 -4.25 4.99
C VAL A 20 -1.70 -4.79 4.78
N LEU A 21 -0.98 -4.18 3.84
CA LEU A 21 0.40 -4.52 3.49
C LEU A 21 1.37 -3.81 4.44
N LYS A 22 2.13 -4.62 5.19
CA LYS A 22 3.28 -4.16 5.99
C LYS A 22 4.53 -4.76 5.37
N ALA A 23 5.30 -3.97 4.63
CA ALA A 23 6.45 -4.44 3.85
C ALA A 23 7.47 -5.20 4.72
N ASN A 24 7.72 -4.70 5.92
CA ASN A 24 8.63 -5.33 6.88
C ASN A 24 8.14 -6.68 7.45
N GLN A 25 6.90 -7.11 7.18
CA GLN A 25 6.39 -8.43 7.58
C GLN A 25 6.50 -9.48 6.48
N VAL A 26 6.73 -9.05 5.23
CA VAL A 26 6.73 -9.94 4.06
C VAL A 26 8.12 -10.50 3.77
N GLY A 27 9.17 -9.90 4.34
CA GLY A 27 10.56 -10.35 4.18
C GLY A 27 11.28 -9.57 3.09
N THR A 28 10.83 -9.68 1.84
CA THR A 28 11.42 -8.99 0.68
C THR A 28 10.42 -8.13 -0.11
N VAL A 29 10.94 -7.22 -0.94
CA VAL A 29 10.13 -6.40 -1.84
C VAL A 29 9.40 -7.26 -2.88
N THR A 30 10.06 -8.29 -3.40
CA THR A 30 9.48 -9.22 -4.38
C THR A 30 8.25 -9.93 -3.81
N GLU A 31 8.37 -10.49 -2.61
CA GLU A 31 7.25 -11.15 -1.93
C GLU A 31 6.13 -10.14 -1.60
N ALA A 32 6.47 -8.88 -1.28
CA ALA A 32 5.47 -7.84 -1.04
C ALA A 32 4.65 -7.55 -2.31
N ILE A 33 5.29 -7.46 -3.47
CA ILE A 33 4.62 -7.27 -4.76
C ILE A 33 3.74 -8.48 -5.09
N GLU A 34 4.23 -9.70 -4.83
CA GLU A 34 3.44 -10.92 -5.05
C GLU A 34 2.17 -10.95 -4.18
N VAL A 35 2.29 -10.57 -2.91
CA VAL A 35 1.16 -10.46 -1.98
C VAL A 35 0.15 -9.39 -2.42
N VAL A 36 0.61 -8.24 -2.93
CA VAL A 36 -0.26 -7.22 -3.53
C VAL A 36 -1.00 -7.79 -4.74
N LYS A 37 -0.31 -8.51 -5.61
CA LYS A 37 -0.89 -9.10 -6.81
C LYS A 37 -1.98 -10.10 -6.45
N GLN A 38 -1.72 -11.01 -5.51
CA GLN A 38 -2.72 -11.97 -5.02
C GLN A 38 -3.98 -11.28 -4.47
N ALA A 39 -3.82 -10.18 -3.73
CA ALA A 39 -4.96 -9.41 -3.25
C ALA A 39 -5.75 -8.77 -4.39
N LYS A 40 -5.08 -8.18 -5.38
CA LYS A 40 -5.73 -7.56 -6.55
C LYS A 40 -6.45 -8.57 -7.43
N ASP A 41 -5.85 -9.75 -7.66
CA ASP A 41 -6.46 -10.86 -8.41
C ASP A 41 -7.73 -11.37 -7.71
N ALA A 42 -7.80 -11.25 -6.39
CA ALA A 42 -8.99 -11.54 -5.58
C ALA A 42 -9.98 -10.35 -5.47
N HIS A 43 -9.77 -9.27 -6.25
CA HIS A 43 -10.54 -8.02 -6.21
C HIS A 43 -10.57 -7.34 -4.82
N TRP A 44 -9.50 -7.48 -4.05
CA TRP A 44 -9.34 -6.80 -2.78
C TRP A 44 -8.63 -5.46 -2.94
N GLY A 45 -9.00 -4.51 -2.08
CA GLY A 45 -8.22 -3.29 -1.90
C GLY A 45 -6.85 -3.57 -1.28
N VAL A 46 -5.91 -2.67 -1.48
CA VAL A 46 -4.59 -2.76 -0.84
C VAL A 46 -4.29 -1.46 -0.13
N MET A 47 -3.97 -1.55 1.16
CA MET A 47 -3.53 -0.42 1.97
C MET A 47 -2.10 -0.67 2.44
N VAL A 48 -1.16 0.12 1.94
CA VAL A 48 0.21 0.11 2.47
C VAL A 48 0.22 0.79 3.83
N SER A 49 0.86 0.19 4.83
CA SER A 49 0.80 0.64 6.21
C SER A 49 2.18 0.78 6.82
N HIS A 50 2.37 1.88 7.54
CA HIS A 50 3.49 2.08 8.44
C HIS A 50 3.46 1.17 9.67
N ARG A 51 4.49 1.31 10.52
CA ARG A 51 4.58 0.71 11.86
C ARG A 51 4.58 1.79 12.94
N SER A 52 4.26 1.40 14.17
CA SER A 52 4.27 2.31 15.32
C SER A 52 5.67 2.76 15.78
N GLY A 53 6.74 2.16 15.23
CA GLY A 53 8.13 2.56 15.41
C GLY A 53 8.76 2.71 14.04
N ASP A 54 8.30 3.70 13.28
CA ASP A 54 8.80 3.98 11.94
C ASP A 54 10.09 4.82 12.00
N THR A 55 10.81 4.84 10.88
CA THR A 55 12.01 5.67 10.70
C THR A 55 11.69 6.86 9.80
N GLU A 56 12.68 7.72 9.53
CA GLU A 56 12.55 8.76 8.49
C GLU A 56 12.72 8.20 7.07
N ASP A 57 12.55 6.90 6.89
CA ASP A 57 12.52 6.25 5.58
C ASP A 57 11.13 6.45 4.94
N SER A 58 11.12 6.83 3.66
CA SER A 58 9.89 7.05 2.89
C SER A 58 9.53 5.90 1.95
N PHE A 59 10.23 4.76 2.05
CA PHE A 59 10.08 3.60 1.17
C PHE A 59 8.62 3.16 0.95
N ILE A 60 7.77 3.23 1.98
CA ILE A 60 6.37 2.80 1.85
C ILE A 60 5.53 3.76 0.99
N ALA A 61 5.93 5.02 0.84
CA ALA A 61 5.31 5.97 -0.08
C ALA A 61 5.56 5.53 -1.53
N ASP A 62 6.82 5.31 -1.90
CA ASP A 62 7.19 4.82 -3.23
C ASP A 62 6.58 3.44 -3.52
N LEU A 63 6.57 2.55 -2.52
CA LEU A 63 5.92 1.25 -2.64
C LEU A 63 4.40 1.37 -2.89
N ALA A 64 3.72 2.28 -2.20
CA ALA A 64 2.28 2.47 -2.39
C ALA A 64 1.93 2.95 -3.80
N VAL A 65 2.74 3.84 -4.38
CA VAL A 65 2.57 4.32 -5.75
C VAL A 65 2.94 3.22 -6.75
N GLY A 66 4.13 2.63 -6.61
CA GLY A 66 4.64 1.60 -7.53
C GLY A 66 3.80 0.33 -7.56
N ALA A 67 3.22 -0.06 -6.42
CA ALA A 67 2.28 -1.17 -6.33
C ALA A 67 0.85 -0.78 -6.80
N SER A 68 0.61 0.49 -7.13
CA SER A 68 -0.70 1.09 -7.40
C SER A 68 -1.73 0.70 -6.34
N ALA A 69 -1.38 0.84 -5.07
CA ALA A 69 -2.20 0.38 -3.95
C ALA A 69 -3.50 1.18 -3.82
N GLY A 70 -3.48 2.47 -4.16
CA GLY A 70 -4.62 3.38 -4.03
C GLY A 70 -4.86 3.90 -2.61
N GLN A 71 -4.27 3.26 -1.60
CA GLN A 71 -4.32 3.70 -0.21
C GLN A 71 -3.00 3.50 0.54
N ILE A 72 -2.72 4.47 1.42
CA ILE A 72 -1.61 4.42 2.36
C ILE A 72 -2.06 4.92 3.73
N LYS A 73 -1.56 4.28 4.78
CA LYS A 73 -1.70 4.69 6.18
C LYS A 73 -0.32 4.91 6.77
N ALA A 74 0.10 6.18 6.83
CA ALA A 74 1.44 6.59 7.28
C ALA A 74 1.42 7.43 8.57
N GLY A 75 0.42 7.23 9.44
CA GLY A 75 0.31 7.93 10.71
C GLY A 75 -0.39 9.29 10.61
N ALA A 76 -0.44 10.00 11.72
CA ALA A 76 -1.00 11.35 11.73
C ALA A 76 -0.06 12.34 10.99
N PRO A 77 -0.56 13.48 10.49
CA PRO A 77 0.27 14.53 9.90
C PRO A 77 1.05 15.30 10.99
N CYS A 78 1.78 14.57 11.82
CA CYS A 78 2.62 15.07 12.89
C CYS A 78 3.80 14.12 13.08
N ARG A 79 4.91 14.63 13.63
CA ARG A 79 6.19 13.92 13.80
C ARG A 79 6.90 13.62 12.48
N GLY A 80 8.23 13.69 12.49
CA GLY A 80 9.06 13.64 11.28
C GLY A 80 8.88 12.34 10.50
N GLU A 81 8.86 11.21 11.20
CA GLU A 81 8.74 9.87 10.61
C GLU A 81 7.45 9.67 9.81
N CYS A 82 6.34 10.28 10.23
CA CYS A 82 5.07 10.22 9.51
C CYS A 82 5.07 11.20 8.32
N LEU A 83 5.58 12.42 8.55
CA LEU A 83 5.63 13.46 7.52
C LEU A 83 6.52 13.09 6.34
N THR A 84 7.60 12.33 6.54
CA THR A 84 8.51 11.92 5.47
C THR A 84 7.76 11.16 4.36
N ASN A 85 6.86 10.26 4.72
CA ASN A 85 6.05 9.52 3.74
C ASN A 85 5.07 10.43 2.99
N TYR A 86 4.35 11.32 3.68
CA TYR A 86 3.44 12.26 3.03
C TYR A 86 4.16 13.25 2.11
N ASN A 87 5.30 13.78 2.54
CA ASN A 87 6.13 14.66 1.73
C ASN A 87 6.67 13.94 0.49
N GLN A 88 7.01 12.66 0.62
CA GLN A 88 7.45 11.86 -0.52
C GLN A 88 6.32 11.65 -1.54
N LEU A 89 5.08 11.42 -1.10
CA LEU A 89 3.93 11.35 -2.00
C LEU A 89 3.74 12.64 -2.79
N LEU A 90 3.90 13.81 -2.16
CA LEU A 90 3.82 15.11 -2.85
C LEU A 90 4.95 15.30 -3.87
N ARG A 91 6.16 14.78 -3.59
CA ARG A 91 7.27 14.80 -4.56
C ARG A 91 6.96 13.90 -5.75
N ILE A 92 6.52 12.66 -5.50
CA ILE A 92 6.14 11.71 -6.56
C ILE A 92 5.01 12.28 -7.42
N GLU A 93 3.99 12.90 -6.81
CA GLU A 93 2.92 13.59 -7.55
C GLU A 93 3.48 14.70 -8.46
N GLY A 94 4.41 15.51 -7.95
CA GLY A 94 5.09 16.54 -8.74
C GLY A 94 5.94 15.96 -9.89
N GLU A 95 6.60 14.82 -9.68
CA GLU A 95 7.40 14.12 -10.69
C GLU A 95 6.53 13.48 -11.79
N LEU A 96 5.41 12.87 -11.42
CA LEU A 96 4.46 12.26 -12.37
C LEU A 96 3.66 13.31 -13.15
N GLY A 97 3.44 14.50 -12.58
CA GLY A 97 2.68 15.56 -13.23
C GLY A 97 1.30 15.08 -13.71
N SER A 98 1.02 15.22 -15.01
CA SER A 98 -0.26 14.81 -15.59
C SER A 98 -0.43 13.29 -15.74
N GLU A 99 0.61 12.49 -15.56
CA GLU A 99 0.53 11.02 -15.62
C GLU A 99 0.04 10.43 -14.28
N GLY A 100 0.17 11.19 -13.19
CA GLY A 100 -0.32 10.80 -11.87
C GLY A 100 -1.83 10.98 -11.76
N VAL A 101 -2.54 9.94 -11.29
CA VAL A 101 -3.98 10.01 -11.02
C VAL A 101 -4.24 9.75 -9.55
N TYR A 102 -4.89 10.70 -8.88
CA TYR A 102 -5.35 10.52 -7.51
C TYR A 102 -6.51 9.51 -7.47
N ALA A 103 -6.40 8.50 -6.61
CA ALA A 103 -7.36 7.40 -6.58
C ALA A 103 -8.78 7.82 -6.14
N GLY A 104 -8.90 8.82 -5.25
CA GLY A 104 -10.19 9.37 -4.80
C GLY A 104 -11.16 8.31 -4.29
N GLU A 105 -12.41 8.36 -4.77
CA GLU A 105 -13.45 7.39 -4.41
C GLU A 105 -13.13 5.97 -4.89
N ASN A 106 -12.26 5.82 -5.90
CA ASN A 106 -11.87 4.54 -6.51
C ASN A 106 -10.67 3.88 -5.81
N TRP A 107 -10.33 4.33 -4.59
CA TRP A 107 -9.17 3.84 -3.83
C TRP A 107 -9.06 2.31 -3.74
N ARG A 108 -10.18 1.58 -3.81
CA ARG A 108 -10.21 0.11 -3.69
C ARG A 108 -9.94 -0.62 -5.00
N THR A 109 -10.21 0.03 -6.13
CA THR A 109 -10.26 -0.59 -7.47
C THR A 109 -9.35 0.14 -8.45
N VAL A 110 -8.19 0.59 -7.97
CA VAL A 110 -7.20 1.25 -8.81
C VAL A 110 -6.70 0.26 -9.88
N ASN A 111 -6.80 0.66 -11.15
CA ASN A 111 -6.37 -0.12 -12.33
C ASN A 111 -7.07 -1.49 -12.51
N THR A 112 -8.31 -1.64 -12.03
CA THR A 112 -9.13 -2.86 -12.20
C THR A 112 -10.21 -2.76 -13.29
N SER A 113 -10.02 -1.87 -14.26
CA SER A 113 -10.87 -1.69 -15.44
C SER A 113 -10.59 -2.70 -16.54
#